data_AF-A0A0F6RMY9-F1
#
_entry.id   AF-A0A0F6RMY9-F1
#
_cell.length_a   1.000
_cell.length_b   1.000
_cell.length_c   1.000
_cell.angle_alpha   90.00
_cell.angle_beta   90.00
_cell.angle_gamma   90.00
#
_symmetry.space_group_name_H-M   'P 1'
#
loop_
_entity.id
_entity.type
_entity.pdbx_description
1 polymer ?
#
loop_
_entity_poly.entity_id
_entity_poly.type
_entity_poly.pdbx_seq_one_letter_code
_entity_poly.pdbx_strand_id
1 'polypeptide(L)'
;MKQKKAVMIPVEMVETISWSEEAGLKLKEIREGQGLSRNKLVNKIRDAGRDISPQHIQKLETGFKAITGESQTAKSVGTATLRAILDALDYPLDRFLTEIGHK
;
A
#
# COMPACT_ATOMS: atom_id res chain seq x y z
N MET A 1 -1.37 33.55 14.70
CA MET A 1 -1.42 32.33 13.88
C MET A 1 -1.30 31.11 14.79
N LYS A 2 -2.32 30.24 14.86
CA LYS A 2 -2.23 28.99 15.65
C LYS A 2 -1.52 27.95 14.79
N GLN A 3 -0.26 27.64 15.08
CA GLN A 3 0.41 26.47 14.53
C GLN A 3 -0.42 25.24 14.90
N LYS A 4 -1.04 24.59 13.93
CA LYS A 4 -1.57 23.24 14.11
C LYS A 4 -0.36 22.35 14.36
N LYS A 5 -0.13 21.96 15.61
CA LYS A 5 0.81 20.88 15.92
C LYS A 5 0.33 19.66 15.13
N ALA A 6 1.13 19.20 14.18
CA ALA A 6 0.91 17.90 13.56
C ALA A 6 1.00 16.86 14.68
N VAL A 7 -0.11 16.18 14.95
CA VAL A 7 -0.13 15.06 15.88
C VAL A 7 0.46 13.89 15.12
N MET A 8 1.66 13.46 15.53
CA MET A 8 2.31 12.27 14.97
C MET A 8 1.59 11.06 15.57
N ILE A 9 0.68 10.45 14.81
CA ILE A 9 -0.03 9.24 15.22
C ILE A 9 0.85 8.06 14.82
N PRO A 10 1.22 7.17 15.76
CA PRO A 10 1.95 5.94 15.43
C PRO A 10 1.18 5.15 14.36
N VAL A 11 1.88 4.66 13.33
CA VAL A 11 1.24 3.92 12.22
C VAL A 11 0.47 2.69 12.71
N GLU A 12 0.89 2.11 13.82
CA GLU A 12 0.24 0.97 14.49
C GLU A 12 -1.18 1.30 14.99
N MET A 13 -1.47 2.58 15.27
CA MET A 13 -2.79 3.06 15.69
C MET A 13 -3.68 3.44 14.50
N VAL A 14 -3.14 3.43 13.28
CA VAL A 14 -3.87 3.74 12.06
C VAL A 14 -4.42 2.45 11.47
N GLU A 15 -5.74 2.27 11.48
CA GLU A 15 -6.36 1.08 10.90
C GLU A 15 -6.29 1.09 9.36
N THR A 16 -6.38 2.27 8.75
CA THR A 16 -6.35 2.44 7.29
C THR A 16 -5.53 3.65 6.86
N ILE A 17 -4.76 3.50 5.78
CA ILE A 17 -3.92 4.53 5.18
C ILE A 17 -4.60 5.05 3.92
N SER A 18 -4.72 6.37 3.77
CA SER A 18 -5.23 6.97 2.52
C SER A 18 -4.35 6.55 1.35
N TRP A 19 -4.97 6.17 0.24
CA TRP A 19 -4.28 5.57 -0.89
C TRP A 19 -4.43 6.42 -2.14
N SER A 20 -3.30 6.77 -2.73
CA SER A 20 -3.24 7.56 -3.96
C SER A 20 -2.78 6.72 -5.15
N GLU A 21 -2.85 7.29 -6.35
CA GLU A 21 -2.30 6.66 -7.55
C GLU A 21 -0.77 6.55 -7.45
N GLU A 22 -0.11 7.58 -6.94
CA GLU A 22 1.34 7.61 -6.75
C GLU A 22 1.81 6.51 -5.79
N ALA A 23 1.06 6.27 -4.70
CA ALA A 23 1.33 5.16 -3.79
C ALA A 23 1.18 3.80 -4.48
N GLY A 24 0.15 3.64 -5.32
CA GLY A 24 -0.04 2.44 -6.14
C GLY A 24 1.09 2.20 -7.13
N LEU A 25 1.48 3.24 -7.88
CA LEU A 25 2.59 3.18 -8.83
C LEU A 25 3.89 2.83 -8.11
N LYS A 26 4.14 3.43 -6.94
CA LYS A 26 5.32 3.13 -6.15
C LYS A 26 5.36 1.68 -5.69
N LEU A 27 4.24 1.13 -5.22
CA LEU A 27 4.13 -0.29 -4.86
C LEU A 27 4.43 -1.19 -6.06
N LYS A 28 3.91 -0.83 -7.24
CA LYS A 28 4.18 -1.54 -8.49
C LYS A 28 5.66 -1.53 -8.85
N GLU A 29 6.32 -0.36 -8.78
CA GLU A 29 7.75 -0.21 -9.05
C GLU A 29 8.61 -1.06 -8.12
N ILE A 30 8.29 -1.10 -6.82
CA ILE A 30 9.01 -1.94 -5.85
C ILE A 30 8.87 -3.42 -6.22
N ARG A 31 7.65 -3.89 -6.53
CA ARG A 31 7.42 -5.28 -6.93
C ARG A 31 8.15 -5.63 -8.22
N GLU A 32 8.05 -4.78 -9.23
CA GLU A 32 8.64 -5.01 -10.55
C GLU A 32 10.18 -4.90 -10.52
N GLY A 33 10.72 -4.00 -9.70
CA GLY A 33 12.17 -3.91 -9.44
C GLY A 33 12.76 -5.17 -8.81
N GLN A 34 11.95 -5.99 -8.14
CA GLN A 34 12.35 -7.32 -7.64
C GLN A 34 12.07 -8.47 -8.62
N GLY A 35 11.56 -8.19 -9.82
CA GLY A 35 11.22 -9.21 -10.81
C GLY A 35 10.05 -10.11 -10.40
N LEU A 36 9.21 -9.68 -9.45
CA LEU A 36 8.10 -10.47 -8.94
C LEU A 36 6.83 -10.23 -9.75
N SER A 37 6.18 -11.31 -10.19
CA SER A 37 4.78 -11.23 -10.65
C SER A 37 3.84 -11.08 -9.45
N ARG A 38 2.62 -10.57 -9.67
CA ARG A 38 1.61 -10.48 -8.59
C ARG A 38 1.32 -11.84 -7.95
N ASN A 39 1.28 -12.91 -8.73
CA ASN A 39 1.08 -14.27 -8.21
C ASN A 39 2.24 -14.73 -7.33
N LYS A 40 3.49 -14.43 -7.70
CA LYS A 40 4.65 -14.74 -6.85
C LYS A 40 4.59 -13.98 -5.53
N LEU A 41 4.19 -12.70 -5.57
CA LEU A 41 4.00 -11.90 -4.36
C LEU A 41 2.88 -12.47 -3.47
N VAL A 42 1.73 -12.84 -4.04
CA VAL A 42 0.64 -13.51 -3.29
C VAL A 42 1.13 -14.80 -2.63
N ASN A 43 1.91 -15.62 -3.34
CA ASN A 43 2.43 -16.85 -2.76
C ASN A 43 3.35 -16.56 -1.56
N LYS A 44 4.25 -15.57 -1.65
CA LYS A 44 5.06 -15.15 -0.50
C LYS A 44 4.20 -14.69 0.69
N ILE A 45 3.15 -13.92 0.43
CA ILE A 45 2.21 -13.45 1.47
C ILE A 45 1.49 -14.65 2.12
N ARG A 46 1.11 -15.64 1.31
CA ARG A 46 0.50 -16.91 1.77
C ARG A 46 1.45 -17.75 2.61
N ASP A 47 2.70 -17.86 2.21
CA ASP A 47 3.73 -18.59 2.96
C ASP A 47 3.98 -17.94 4.34
N ALA A 48 3.74 -16.62 4.46
CA ALA A 48 3.75 -15.87 5.71
C ALA A 48 2.43 -15.94 6.52
N GLY A 49 1.46 -16.77 6.11
CA GLY A 49 0.20 -17.00 6.83
C GLY A 49 -0.89 -15.93 6.61
N ARG A 50 -0.81 -15.17 5.52
CA ARG A 50 -1.82 -14.16 5.12
C ARG A 50 -2.39 -14.51 3.73
N ASP A 51 -3.66 -14.27 3.48
CA ASP A 51 -4.24 -14.52 2.15
C ASP A 51 -4.75 -13.22 1.50
N ILE A 52 -4.25 -12.95 0.30
CA ILE A 52 -4.57 -11.77 -0.51
C ILE A 52 -4.70 -12.22 -1.97
N SER A 53 -5.71 -11.73 -2.69
CA SER A 53 -5.86 -12.07 -4.10
C SER A 53 -4.91 -11.25 -5.00
N PRO A 54 -4.44 -11.79 -6.14
CA PRO A 54 -3.65 -11.03 -7.11
C PRO A 54 -4.39 -9.80 -7.66
N GLN A 55 -5.72 -9.89 -7.73
CA GLN A 55 -6.60 -8.78 -8.13
C GLN A 55 -6.60 -7.66 -7.10
N HIS A 56 -6.48 -7.98 -5.80
CA HIS A 56 -6.37 -6.97 -4.76
C HIS A 56 -5.06 -6.19 -4.92
N ILE A 57 -3.92 -6.87 -5.12
CA ILE A 57 -2.64 -6.22 -5.42
C ILE A 57 -2.74 -5.35 -6.67
N GLN A 58 -3.37 -5.86 -7.74
CA GLN A 58 -3.59 -5.07 -8.96
C GLN A 58 -4.38 -3.78 -8.69
N LYS A 59 -5.46 -3.86 -7.89
CA LYS A 59 -6.25 -2.68 -7.51
C LYS A 59 -5.42 -1.65 -6.73
N LEU A 60 -4.55 -2.11 -5.82
CA LEU A 60 -3.67 -1.23 -5.08
C LEU A 60 -2.67 -0.53 -6.01
N GLU A 61 -2.06 -1.28 -6.93
CA GLU A 61 -1.07 -0.76 -7.88
C GLU A 61 -1.64 0.24 -8.88
N THR A 62 -2.92 0.13 -9.22
CA THR A 62 -3.59 1.09 -10.10
C THR A 62 -4.20 2.26 -9.35
N GLY A 63 -3.95 2.40 -8.05
CA GLY A 63 -4.56 3.43 -7.21
C GLY A 63 -6.09 3.33 -7.22
N PHE A 64 -6.63 2.12 -7.34
CA PHE A 64 -8.04 1.82 -7.55
C PHE A 64 -8.68 2.60 -8.73
N LYS A 65 -7.92 2.93 -9.79
CA LYS A 65 -8.55 3.42 -11.02
C LYS A 65 -9.56 2.39 -11.51
N ALA A 66 -10.84 2.77 -11.55
CA ALA A 66 -11.84 1.98 -12.23
C ALA A 66 -11.53 2.00 -13.73
N ILE A 67 -11.76 0.87 -14.42
CA ILE A 67 -11.61 0.76 -15.88
C ILE A 67 -12.51 1.79 -16.61
N THR A 68 -13.53 2.32 -15.92
CA THR A 68 -14.52 3.29 -16.43
C THR A 68 -14.11 4.76 -16.30
N GLY A 69 -12.93 5.08 -15.77
CA GLY A 69 -12.44 6.46 -15.65
C GLY A 69 -13.02 7.25 -14.45
N GLU A 70 -13.96 6.68 -13.70
CA GLU A 70 -14.47 7.30 -12.46
C GLU A 70 -13.52 7.00 -11.29
N SER A 71 -12.93 8.06 -10.73
CA SER A 71 -12.12 7.97 -9.52
C SER A 71 -13.04 7.84 -8.30
N GLN A 72 -13.01 6.70 -7.61
CA GLN A 72 -13.69 6.56 -6.33
C GLN A 72 -13.13 7.58 -5.32
N THR A 73 -14.03 8.31 -4.66
CA THR A 73 -13.74 9.34 -3.67
C THR A 73 -13.33 8.67 -2.34
N ALA A 74 -12.11 8.96 -1.88
CA ALA A 74 -11.42 8.37 -0.72
C ALA A 74 -11.17 6.86 -0.79
N LYS A 75 -9.97 6.50 -1.26
CA LYS A 75 -9.46 5.12 -1.21
C LYS A 75 -8.55 4.97 0.00
N SER A 76 -8.72 3.91 0.76
CA SER A 76 -7.83 3.58 1.86
C SER A 76 -7.46 2.11 1.82
N VAL A 77 -6.30 1.79 2.40
CA VAL A 77 -5.78 0.41 2.51
C VAL A 77 -5.61 0.11 3.98
N GLY A 78 -6.09 -1.05 4.42
CA GLY A 78 -5.83 -1.52 5.78
C GLY A 78 -4.33 -1.61 6.05
N THR A 79 -3.86 -1.03 7.15
CA THR A 79 -2.42 -1.00 7.48
C THR A 79 -1.84 -2.41 7.58
N ALA A 80 -2.60 -3.37 8.12
CA ALA A 80 -2.21 -4.78 8.18
C ALA A 80 -2.03 -5.41 6.78
N THR A 81 -2.93 -5.09 5.85
CA THR A 81 -2.84 -5.56 4.45
C THR A 81 -1.60 -4.98 3.77
N LEU A 82 -1.39 -3.67 3.92
CA LEU A 82 -0.21 -3.01 3.36
C LEU A 82 1.07 -3.58 3.97
N ARG A 83 1.10 -3.80 5.28
CA ARG A 83 2.23 -4.38 5.99
C ARG A 83 2.57 -5.77 5.47
N ALA A 84 1.56 -6.65 5.32
CA ALA A 84 1.77 -7.99 4.77
C ALA A 84 2.36 -7.97 3.35
N ILE A 85 1.91 -7.04 2.50
CA ILE A 85 2.42 -6.88 1.15
C ILE A 85 3.88 -6.40 1.18
N LEU A 86 4.18 -5.37 1.98
CA LEU A 86 5.50 -4.76 2.07
C LEU A 86 6.52 -5.70 2.74
N ASP A 87 6.12 -6.46 3.75
CA ASP A 87 6.96 -7.49 4.38
C ASP A 87 7.32 -8.60 3.37
N ALA A 88 6.39 -9.03 2.52
CA ALA A 88 6.66 -10.00 1.45
C ALA A 88 7.58 -9.44 0.32
N LEU A 89 7.71 -8.11 0.25
CA LEU A 89 8.63 -7.38 -0.60
C LEU A 89 9.92 -6.99 0.14
N ASP A 90 10.14 -7.44 1.38
CA ASP A 90 11.27 -7.04 2.22
C ASP A 90 11.45 -5.51 2.27
N TYR A 91 10.33 -4.77 2.28
CA TYR A 91 10.31 -3.32 2.18
C TYR A 91 9.69 -2.70 3.45
N PRO A 92 10.39 -1.84 4.20
CA PRO A 92 9.86 -1.29 5.44
C PRO A 92 8.63 -0.38 5.24
N LEU A 93 7.59 -0.56 6.07
CA LEU A 93 6.38 0.26 6.04
C LEU A 93 6.67 1.75 6.23
N ASP A 94 7.49 2.12 7.22
CA ASP A 94 7.79 3.53 7.52
C ASP A 94 8.52 4.23 6.37
N ARG A 95 9.40 3.48 5.70
CA ARG A 95 10.08 3.95 4.48
C ARG A 95 9.05 4.21 3.39
N PHE A 96 8.14 3.26 3.16
CA PHE A 96 7.10 3.40 2.14
C PHE A 96 6.23 4.63 2.41
N LEU A 97 5.73 4.78 3.64
CA LEU A 97 4.90 5.91 4.05
C LEU A 97 5.60 7.26 3.88
N THR A 98 6.87 7.33 4.26
CA THR A 98 7.69 8.53 4.05
C THR A 98 7.80 8.87 2.56
N GLU A 99 8.05 7.87 1.70
CA GLU A 99 8.18 8.05 0.26
C GLU A 99 6.85 8.45 -0.42
N ILE A 100 5.69 8.07 0.14
CA ILE A 100 4.36 8.47 -0.35
C ILE A 100 3.77 9.70 0.37
N GLY A 101 4.54 10.36 1.25
CA GLY A 101 4.16 11.63 1.88
C GLY A 101 3.29 11.52 3.14
N HIS A 102 3.14 10.31 3.70
CA HIS A 102 2.53 10.11 5.02
C HIS A 102 3.60 10.29 6.10
N LYS A 103 3.49 11.35 6.91
CA LYS A 103 4.42 11.71 8.00
C LYS A 103 3.75 11.59 9.36
#